data_AF-A0A972UP68-F1
#
_entry.id   AF-A0A972UP68-F1
#
_cell.length_a   1.000
_cell.length_b   1.000
_cell.length_c   1.000
_cell.angle_alpha   90.00
_cell.angle_beta   90.00
_cell.angle_gamma   90.00
#
_symmetry.space_group_name_H-M   'P 1'
#
loop_
_entity.id
_entity.type
_entity.pdbx_description
1 polymer ?
#
loop_
_entity_poly.entity_id
_entity_poly.type
_entity_poly.pdbx_seq_one_letter_code
_entity_poly.pdbx_strand_id
1 'polypeptide(L)'
;MKIGRLWRTIRHLGPSQITHRVRLRARRAFMTRFPIAARRRAETRASRLLPPDTGSKIMADIAEIVLAHQTAVHGDHLDGVAHASFMLHNQLFEFGAIENIDWRGDFREGNNPLRRMTLAYMGYIPPLLARGRAGDLALAARIVKSFDAGNQWGVAGVLGDAWHPYTASHRLINLLAGLALYGKAGGPADEDAEDDILR
;
A
#
# COMPACT_ATOMS: atom_id res chain seq x y z
N MET A 1 -5.40 19.94 -23.64
CA MET A 1 -6.65 19.16 -23.80
C MET A 1 -7.59 19.94 -24.72
N LYS A 2 -8.09 19.36 -25.83
CA LYS A 2 -8.99 20.08 -26.76
C LYS A 2 -10.37 20.30 -26.11
N ILE A 3 -10.85 21.53 -26.04
CA ILE A 3 -12.13 21.95 -25.42
C ILE A 3 -13.32 21.10 -25.86
N GLY A 4 -13.39 20.70 -27.14
CA GLY A 4 -14.45 19.83 -27.65
C GLY A 4 -14.50 18.43 -27.03
N ARG A 5 -13.35 17.87 -26.60
CA ARG A 5 -13.33 16.59 -25.87
C ARG A 5 -13.82 16.76 -24.44
N LEU A 6 -13.46 17.85 -23.78
CA LEU A 6 -13.93 18.17 -22.43
C LEU A 6 -15.46 18.31 -22.41
N TRP A 7 -16.04 19.03 -23.37
CA TRP A 7 -17.49 19.21 -23.45
C TRP A 7 -18.23 17.90 -23.75
N ARG A 8 -17.71 17.07 -24.67
CA ARG A 8 -18.26 15.72 -24.92
C ARG A 8 -18.21 14.81 -23.69
N THR A 9 -17.19 14.92 -22.86
CA THR A 9 -17.09 14.13 -21.63
C THR A 9 -18.02 14.67 -20.54
N ILE A 10 -18.12 15.99 -20.37
CA ILE A 10 -18.94 16.62 -19.32
C ILE A 10 -20.43 16.47 -19.59
N ARG A 11 -20.89 16.52 -20.86
CA ARG A 11 -22.32 16.43 -21.19
C ARG A 11 -22.99 15.12 -20.76
N HIS A 12 -22.20 14.07 -20.52
CA HIS A 12 -22.68 12.76 -20.06
C HIS A 12 -22.58 12.60 -18.54
N LEU A 13 -22.12 13.61 -17.81
CA LEU A 13 -22.01 13.58 -16.35
C LEU A 13 -23.24 14.23 -15.71
N GLY A 14 -23.85 13.52 -14.76
CA GLY A 14 -24.88 14.09 -13.91
C GLY A 14 -24.32 15.19 -13.00
N PRO A 15 -25.16 16.11 -12.48
CA PRO A 15 -24.73 17.19 -11.58
C PRO A 15 -23.97 16.68 -10.35
N SER A 16 -24.40 15.56 -9.76
CA SER A 16 -23.74 14.92 -8.62
C SER A 16 -22.32 14.44 -8.95
N GLN A 17 -22.11 13.89 -10.15
CA GLN A 17 -20.81 13.40 -10.61
C GLN A 17 -19.83 14.55 -10.86
N ILE A 18 -20.33 15.68 -11.40
CA ILE A 18 -19.52 16.90 -11.58
C ILE A 18 -19.09 17.43 -10.21
N THR A 19 -20.04 17.61 -9.29
CA THR A 19 -19.76 18.09 -7.93
C THR A 19 -18.76 17.18 -7.21
N HIS A 20 -18.94 15.86 -7.31
CA HIS A 20 -18.01 14.88 -6.74
C HIS A 20 -16.60 15.03 -7.32
N ARG A 21 -16.46 15.15 -8.64
CA ARG A 21 -15.15 15.33 -9.31
C ARG A 21 -14.47 16.63 -8.90
N VAL A 22 -15.22 17.74 -8.83
CA VAL A 22 -14.70 19.04 -8.37
C VAL A 22 -14.23 18.94 -6.92
N ARG A 23 -15.06 18.38 -6.03
CA ARG A 23 -14.71 18.17 -4.61
C ARG A 23 -13.46 17.31 -4.46
N LEU A 24 -13.35 16.21 -5.20
CA LEU A 24 -12.19 15.32 -5.16
C LEU A 24 -10.92 16.04 -5.65
N ARG A 25 -11.01 16.80 -6.74
CA ARG A 25 -9.88 17.54 -7.31
C ARG A 25 -9.42 18.65 -6.38
N ALA A 26 -10.36 19.39 -5.77
CA ALA A 26 -10.06 20.40 -4.75
C ALA A 26 -9.38 19.78 -3.52
N ARG A 27 -9.87 18.63 -3.05
CA ARG A 27 -9.23 17.89 -1.94
C ARG A 27 -7.81 17.45 -2.28
N ARG A 28 -7.59 16.86 -3.46
CA ARG A 28 -6.24 16.46 -3.90
C ARG A 28 -5.31 17.67 -4.00
N ALA A 29 -5.79 18.77 -4.58
CA ALA A 29 -5.01 20.02 -4.65
C ALA A 29 -4.65 20.55 -3.26
N PHE A 30 -5.59 20.52 -2.31
CA PHE A 30 -5.32 20.88 -0.92
C PHE A 30 -4.27 19.98 -0.28
N MET A 31 -4.38 18.65 -0.44
CA MET A 31 -3.42 17.68 0.10
C MET A 31 -2.02 17.90 -0.46
N THR A 32 -1.88 18.17 -1.76
CA THR A 32 -0.59 18.46 -2.38
C THR A 32 -0.04 19.82 -1.93
N ARG A 33 -0.89 20.84 -1.74
CA ARG A 33 -0.45 22.18 -1.33
C ARG A 33 -0.06 22.27 0.15
N PHE A 34 -0.74 21.50 0.99
CA PHE A 34 -0.59 21.48 2.45
C PHE A 34 -0.42 20.04 2.98
N PRO A 35 0.64 19.32 2.58
CA PRO A 35 0.78 17.89 2.86
C PRO A 35 0.87 17.59 4.36
N ILE A 36 1.60 18.41 5.13
CA ILE A 36 1.73 18.24 6.59
C ILE A 36 0.38 18.38 7.28
N ALA A 37 -0.40 19.42 6.95
CA ALA A 37 -1.71 19.64 7.55
C ALA A 37 -2.71 18.55 7.15
N ALA A 38 -2.65 18.08 5.91
CA ALA A 38 -3.48 17.00 5.41
C ALA A 38 -3.16 15.65 6.10
N ARG A 39 -1.86 15.32 6.26
CA ARG A 39 -1.40 14.12 6.98
C ARG A 39 -1.81 14.15 8.45
N ARG A 40 -1.54 15.25 9.17
CA ARG A 40 -1.98 15.42 10.56
C ARG A 40 -3.49 15.25 10.74
N ARG A 41 -4.29 15.78 9.81
CA ARG A 41 -5.75 15.61 9.83
C ARG A 41 -6.16 14.15 9.63
N ALA A 42 -5.44 13.41 8.78
CA ALA A 42 -5.70 11.99 8.57
C ALA A 42 -5.30 11.17 9.81
N GLU A 43 -4.13 11.42 10.38
CA GLU A 43 -3.65 10.80 11.62
C GLU A 43 -4.63 11.06 12.79
N THR A 44 -5.11 12.30 12.96
CA THR A 44 -6.11 12.65 13.99
C THR A 44 -7.44 11.92 13.81
N ARG A 45 -7.77 11.50 12.58
CA ARG A 45 -8.98 10.71 12.30
C ARG A 45 -8.73 9.23 12.50
N ALA A 46 -7.55 8.74 12.08
CA ALA A 46 -7.13 7.37 12.28
C ALA A 46 -7.04 7.05 13.78
N SER A 47 -6.56 7.96 14.61
CA SER A 47 -6.47 7.78 16.07
C SER A 47 -7.82 7.66 16.79
N ARG A 48 -8.94 7.87 16.09
CA ARG A 48 -10.30 7.67 16.61
C ARG A 48 -10.88 6.31 16.21
N LEU A 49 -10.19 5.56 15.36
CA LEU A 49 -10.58 4.21 15.00
C LEU A 49 -10.14 3.27 16.13
N LEU A 50 -10.92 2.21 16.34
CA LEU A 50 -10.51 1.14 17.24
C LEU A 50 -9.29 0.42 16.63
N PRO A 51 -8.32 0.00 17.46
CA PRO A 51 -7.22 -0.81 16.98
C PRO A 51 -7.76 -2.11 16.37
N PRO A 52 -7.16 -2.62 15.29
CA PRO A 52 -7.59 -3.87 14.67
C PRO A 52 -7.27 -5.05 15.60
N ASP A 53 -8.24 -5.96 15.77
CA ASP A 53 -8.02 -7.23 16.47
C ASP A 53 -7.49 -8.28 15.49
N THR A 54 -6.16 -8.33 15.37
CA THR A 54 -5.43 -9.29 14.52
C THR A 54 -5.45 -10.72 15.07
N GLY A 55 -5.77 -10.90 16.36
CA GLY A 55 -5.88 -12.20 17.01
C GLY A 55 -7.25 -12.88 16.88
N SER A 56 -8.27 -12.13 16.42
CA SER A 56 -9.62 -12.68 16.26
C SER A 56 -9.68 -13.82 15.23
N LYS A 57 -10.53 -14.82 15.50
CA LYS A 57 -10.79 -15.92 14.56
C LYS A 57 -11.26 -15.41 13.19
N ILE A 58 -12.12 -14.39 13.18
CA ILE A 58 -12.63 -13.79 11.93
C ILE A 58 -11.48 -13.22 11.10
N MET A 59 -10.53 -12.52 11.74
CA MET A 59 -9.37 -12.01 11.03
C MET A 59 -8.50 -13.13 10.48
N ALA A 60 -8.27 -14.19 11.25
CA ALA A 60 -7.52 -15.37 10.78
C ALA A 60 -8.20 -16.03 9.56
N ASP A 61 -9.53 -16.18 9.56
CA ASP A 61 -10.27 -16.74 8.42
C ASP A 61 -10.15 -15.85 7.17
N ILE A 62 -10.24 -14.53 7.33
CA ILE A 62 -10.04 -13.57 6.23
C ILE A 62 -8.60 -13.63 5.72
N ALA A 63 -7.63 -13.73 6.63
CA ALA A 63 -6.23 -13.72 6.29
C ALA A 63 -5.80 -14.93 5.46
N GLU A 64 -6.43 -16.10 5.67
CA GLU A 64 -6.24 -17.28 4.81
C GLU A 64 -6.72 -17.05 3.37
N ILE A 65 -7.85 -16.37 3.18
CA ILE A 65 -8.35 -16.01 1.85
C ILE A 65 -7.37 -15.05 1.16
N VAL A 66 -6.87 -14.06 1.91
CA VAL A 66 -5.86 -13.12 1.41
C VAL A 66 -4.57 -13.85 1.07
N LEU A 67 -4.11 -14.77 1.91
CA LEU A 67 -2.91 -15.57 1.66
C LEU A 67 -3.04 -16.34 0.35
N ALA A 68 -4.13 -17.08 0.15
CA ALA A 68 -4.36 -17.84 -1.08
C ALA A 68 -4.29 -16.94 -2.33
N HIS A 69 -4.92 -15.76 -2.27
CA HIS A 69 -4.88 -14.80 -3.37
C HIS A 69 -3.46 -14.26 -3.62
N GLN A 70 -2.76 -13.84 -2.57
CA GLN A 70 -1.43 -13.24 -2.71
C GLN A 70 -0.35 -14.25 -3.10
N THR A 71 -0.43 -15.49 -2.63
CA THR A 71 0.46 -16.57 -3.08
C THR A 71 0.29 -16.83 -4.57
N ALA A 72 -0.94 -16.79 -5.10
CA ALA A 72 -1.18 -16.94 -6.53
C ALA A 72 -0.62 -15.78 -7.38
N VAL A 73 -0.53 -14.57 -6.82
CA VAL A 73 -0.04 -13.37 -7.52
C VAL A 73 1.48 -13.21 -7.42
N HIS A 74 2.04 -13.45 -6.25
CA HIS A 74 3.46 -13.19 -5.96
C HIS A 74 4.34 -14.45 -6.02
N GLY A 75 3.73 -15.65 -6.03
CA GLY A 75 4.42 -16.93 -6.11
C GLY A 75 5.36 -17.19 -4.94
N ASP A 76 6.35 -18.06 -5.16
CA ASP A 76 7.32 -18.50 -4.13
C ASP A 76 8.55 -17.59 -4.03
N HIS A 77 8.56 -16.44 -4.70
CA HIS A 77 9.73 -15.55 -4.81
C HIS A 77 9.93 -14.64 -3.58
N LEU A 78 9.70 -15.16 -2.38
CA LEU A 78 9.68 -14.37 -1.15
C LEU A 78 11.07 -14.12 -0.56
N ASP A 79 12.04 -15.01 -0.83
CA ASP A 79 13.40 -14.87 -0.28
C ASP A 79 14.12 -13.65 -0.86
N GLY A 80 13.75 -13.21 -2.07
CA GLY A 80 14.25 -11.97 -2.68
C GLY A 80 13.81 -10.70 -1.95
N VAL A 81 12.70 -10.73 -1.19
CA VAL A 81 12.14 -9.54 -0.52
C VAL A 81 13.15 -8.93 0.45
N ALA A 82 13.91 -9.74 1.18
CA ALA A 82 14.95 -9.27 2.11
C ALA A 82 16.06 -8.44 1.43
N HIS A 83 16.26 -8.65 0.13
CA HIS A 83 17.24 -7.95 -0.71
C HIS A 83 16.60 -6.90 -1.61
N ALA A 84 15.36 -6.49 -1.29
CA ALA A 84 14.55 -5.59 -2.11
C ALA A 84 14.43 -6.07 -3.56
N SER A 85 14.15 -7.37 -3.74
CA SER A 85 13.90 -8.00 -5.02
C SER A 85 12.45 -8.44 -5.10
N PHE A 86 11.73 -7.96 -6.12
CA PHE A 86 10.28 -8.15 -6.24
C PHE A 86 9.90 -8.61 -7.65
N MET A 87 9.07 -9.66 -7.70
CA MET A 87 8.42 -10.07 -8.94
C MET A 87 7.14 -9.23 -9.15
N LEU A 88 7.15 -8.37 -10.17
CA LEU A 88 6.00 -7.51 -10.51
C LEU A 88 5.57 -7.78 -11.95
N HIS A 89 4.39 -8.41 -12.11
CA HIS A 89 3.85 -8.80 -13.42
C HIS A 89 4.86 -9.60 -14.28
N ASN A 90 5.40 -10.68 -13.70
CA ASN A 90 6.37 -11.60 -14.33
C ASN A 90 7.73 -10.97 -14.68
N GLN A 91 8.07 -9.84 -14.06
CA GLN A 91 9.37 -9.22 -14.21
C GLN A 91 10.02 -8.96 -12.85
N LEU A 92 11.28 -9.35 -12.72
CA LEU A 92 12.10 -9.13 -11.54
C LEU A 92 12.61 -7.69 -11.50
N PHE A 93 12.43 -7.04 -10.36
CA PHE A 93 13.00 -5.72 -10.05
C PHE A 93 13.84 -5.81 -8.80
N GLU A 94 15.09 -5.39 -8.92
CA GLU A 94 16.09 -5.42 -7.85
C GLU A 94 16.48 -4.00 -7.47
N PHE A 95 16.30 -3.65 -6.21
CA PHE A 95 16.66 -2.34 -5.66
C PHE A 95 17.89 -2.40 -4.73
N GLY A 96 18.40 -3.61 -4.47
CA GLY A 96 19.61 -3.87 -3.68
C GLY A 96 19.39 -3.85 -2.17
N ALA A 97 18.67 -2.85 -1.63
CA ALA A 97 18.35 -2.75 -0.21
C ALA A 97 16.94 -2.17 -0.01
N ILE A 98 16.30 -2.52 1.11
CA ILE A 98 14.92 -2.07 1.44
C ILE A 98 14.84 -0.54 1.50
N GLU A 99 15.88 0.09 2.01
CA GLU A 99 16.00 1.55 2.15
C GLU A 99 16.11 2.25 0.79
N ASN A 100 16.53 1.51 -0.25
CA ASN A 100 16.80 2.03 -1.59
C ASN A 100 15.68 1.70 -2.59
N ILE A 101 14.55 1.14 -2.13
CA ILE A 101 13.43 0.83 -3.01
C ILE A 101 12.96 2.09 -3.71
N ASP A 102 13.12 2.13 -5.03
CA ASP A 102 12.53 3.17 -5.85
C ASP A 102 11.04 2.86 -6.06
N TRP A 103 10.24 3.25 -5.08
CA TRP A 103 8.79 3.11 -5.08
C TRP A 103 8.11 3.80 -6.27
N ARG A 104 8.81 4.74 -6.93
CA ARG A 104 8.25 5.60 -7.97
C ARG A 104 8.98 5.52 -9.31
N GLY A 105 9.86 4.54 -9.48
CA GLY A 105 10.70 4.38 -10.66
C GLY A 105 9.96 4.17 -11.97
N ASP A 106 10.73 4.06 -13.06
CA ASP A 106 10.21 3.88 -14.42
C ASP A 106 9.83 2.43 -14.76
N PHE A 107 10.20 1.48 -13.90
CA PHE A 107 10.02 0.04 -14.08
C PHE A 107 10.32 -0.47 -15.50
N ARG A 108 11.31 0.10 -16.21
CA ARG A 108 11.72 -0.25 -17.58
C ARG A 108 10.67 -0.09 -18.69
N GLU A 109 9.54 0.58 -18.41
CA GLU A 109 8.46 0.85 -19.40
C GLU A 109 7.99 2.31 -19.37
N GLY A 110 8.74 3.19 -18.69
CA GLY A 110 8.36 4.58 -18.49
C GLY A 110 7.27 4.73 -17.41
N ASN A 111 6.25 5.54 -17.66
CA ASN A 111 5.23 5.81 -16.63
C ASN A 111 4.22 4.66 -16.50
N ASN A 112 4.56 3.62 -15.75
CA ASN A 112 3.68 2.48 -15.45
C ASN A 112 3.07 2.59 -14.02
N PRO A 113 1.89 3.22 -13.85
CA PRO A 113 1.26 3.35 -12.54
C PRO A 113 0.82 2.01 -11.95
N LEU A 114 0.54 1.00 -12.79
CA LEU A 114 0.12 -0.31 -12.31
C LEU A 114 1.24 -0.98 -11.52
N ARG A 115 2.49 -0.98 -12.02
CA ARG A 115 3.64 -1.54 -11.29
C ARG A 115 3.91 -0.80 -9.97
N ARG A 116 3.83 0.54 -9.97
CA ARG A 116 3.95 1.33 -8.73
C ARG A 116 2.88 0.96 -7.72
N MET A 117 1.63 0.84 -8.17
CA MET A 117 0.54 0.40 -7.33
C MET A 117 0.78 -1.03 -6.83
N THR A 118 1.29 -1.93 -7.68
CA THR A 118 1.57 -3.33 -7.35
C THR A 118 2.60 -3.48 -6.24
N LEU A 119 3.70 -2.74 -6.36
CA LEU A 119 4.71 -2.66 -5.31
C LEU A 119 4.12 -2.02 -4.03
N ALA A 120 3.39 -0.91 -4.17
CA ALA A 120 2.87 -0.13 -3.04
C ALA A 120 1.71 -0.76 -2.26
N TYR A 121 0.97 -1.73 -2.81
CA TYR A 121 -0.07 -2.44 -2.06
C TYR A 121 0.48 -3.61 -1.21
N MET A 122 1.77 -3.94 -1.35
CA MET A 122 2.51 -4.87 -0.50
C MET A 122 1.90 -6.28 -0.40
N GLY A 123 1.41 -6.82 -1.52
CA GLY A 123 0.84 -8.18 -1.54
C GLY A 123 1.82 -9.30 -1.23
N TYR A 124 3.12 -9.05 -1.28
CA TYR A 124 4.14 -9.99 -0.87
C TYR A 124 4.29 -10.12 0.66
N ILE A 125 3.69 -9.23 1.47
CA ILE A 125 3.78 -9.28 2.93
C ILE A 125 2.97 -10.43 3.55
N PRO A 126 1.69 -10.69 3.18
CA PRO A 126 0.95 -11.83 3.72
C PRO A 126 1.66 -13.18 3.59
N PRO A 127 2.13 -13.61 2.41
CA PRO A 127 2.84 -14.88 2.29
C PRO A 127 4.22 -14.85 2.97
N LEU A 128 4.89 -13.70 3.06
CA LEU A 128 6.13 -13.53 3.83
C LEU A 128 5.89 -13.82 5.32
N LEU A 129 4.88 -13.18 5.90
CA LEU A 129 4.56 -13.27 7.33
C LEU A 129 3.92 -14.61 7.72
N ALA A 130 3.22 -15.27 6.80
CA ALA A 130 2.68 -16.62 7.01
C ALA A 130 3.76 -17.68 7.30
N ARG A 131 5.04 -17.39 7.02
CA ARG A 131 6.15 -18.30 7.34
C ARG A 131 6.49 -18.31 8.84
N GLY A 132 6.09 -17.29 9.59
CA GLY A 132 6.34 -17.18 11.02
C GLY A 132 7.82 -17.14 11.41
N ARG A 133 8.75 -16.79 10.50
CA ARG A 133 10.19 -16.83 10.80
C ARG A 133 10.58 -15.65 11.66
N ALA A 134 11.56 -15.87 12.53
CA ALA A 134 12.20 -14.79 13.27
C ALA A 134 12.78 -13.76 12.28
N GLY A 135 12.32 -12.51 12.38
CA GLY A 135 12.76 -11.40 11.52
C GLY A 135 11.84 -11.05 10.36
N ASP A 136 10.83 -11.89 10.02
CA ASP A 136 9.88 -11.56 8.94
C ASP A 136 9.04 -10.31 9.30
N LEU A 137 8.68 -10.16 10.57
CA LEU A 137 7.94 -9.01 11.08
C LEU A 137 8.78 -7.72 11.02
N ALA A 138 10.03 -7.76 11.48
CA ALA A 138 10.97 -6.65 11.37
C ALA A 138 11.26 -6.25 9.91
N LEU A 139 11.32 -7.23 9.00
CA LEU A 139 11.45 -6.98 7.57
C LEU A 139 10.22 -6.25 7.01
N ALA A 140 9.01 -6.68 7.38
CA ALA A 140 7.78 -5.99 6.98
C ALA A 140 7.73 -4.54 7.51
N ALA A 141 8.11 -4.31 8.77
CA ALA A 141 8.21 -2.97 9.35
C ALA A 141 9.22 -2.07 8.58
N ARG A 142 10.40 -2.59 8.24
CA ARG A 142 11.38 -1.86 7.40
C ARG A 142 10.82 -1.48 6.03
N ILE A 143 10.04 -2.37 5.41
CA ILE A 143 9.38 -2.11 4.12
C ILE A 143 8.35 -1.00 4.26
N VAL A 144 7.51 -1.03 5.30
CA VAL A 144 6.52 0.04 5.58
C VAL A 144 7.21 1.38 5.81
N LYS A 145 8.30 1.40 6.57
CA LYS A 145 9.10 2.61 6.82
C LYS A 145 9.73 3.16 5.54
N SER A 146 10.30 2.30 4.71
CA SER A 146 10.83 2.68 3.38
C SER A 146 9.72 3.25 2.50
N PHE A 147 8.52 2.66 2.53
CA PHE A 147 7.37 3.15 1.78
C PHE A 147 6.96 4.56 2.21
N ASP A 148 6.83 4.84 3.52
CA ASP A 148 6.44 6.17 4.01
C ASP A 148 7.50 7.23 3.64
N ALA A 149 8.78 6.88 3.76
CA ALA A 149 9.88 7.76 3.36
C ALA A 149 9.84 8.09 1.86
N GLY A 150 9.60 7.11 0.99
CA GLY A 150 9.55 7.28 -0.47
C GLY A 150 8.24 7.88 -1.01
N ASN A 151 7.16 7.88 -0.23
CA ASN A 151 5.82 8.27 -0.69
C ASN A 151 5.16 9.36 0.17
N GLN A 152 5.92 10.37 0.58
CA GLN A 152 5.38 11.53 1.28
C GLN A 152 4.29 12.25 0.45
N TRP A 153 3.24 12.77 1.11
CA TRP A 153 2.06 13.35 0.43
C TRP A 153 2.35 14.61 -0.42
N GLY A 154 3.51 15.24 -0.21
CA GLY A 154 3.97 16.38 -1.02
C GLY A 154 4.56 15.98 -2.37
N VAL A 155 4.87 14.69 -2.58
CA VAL A 155 5.48 14.19 -3.81
C VAL A 155 4.48 14.22 -4.98
N ALA A 156 4.92 14.72 -6.13
CA ALA A 156 4.07 14.83 -7.31
C ALA A 156 3.57 13.45 -7.78
N GLY A 157 2.26 13.35 -7.98
CA GLY A 157 1.60 12.13 -8.47
C GLY A 157 1.33 11.05 -7.40
N VAL A 158 1.81 11.21 -6.16
CA VAL A 158 1.72 10.19 -5.11
C VAL A 158 0.30 9.80 -4.72
N LEU A 159 -0.63 10.76 -4.78
CA LEU A 159 -2.07 10.54 -4.53
C LEU A 159 -2.78 9.84 -5.70
N GLY A 160 -2.11 9.69 -6.84
CA GLY A 160 -2.60 9.00 -8.02
C GLY A 160 -2.22 7.53 -8.08
N ASP A 161 -1.17 7.12 -7.37
CA ASP A 161 -0.65 5.74 -7.34
C ASP A 161 -0.53 5.20 -5.90
N ALA A 162 0.55 5.49 -5.17
CA ALA A 162 0.89 4.90 -3.87
C ALA A 162 -0.14 5.18 -2.76
N TRP A 163 -0.76 6.36 -2.79
CA TRP A 163 -1.85 6.79 -1.91
C TRP A 163 -3.20 6.86 -2.63
N HIS A 164 -3.33 6.20 -3.78
CA HIS A 164 -4.64 6.00 -4.39
C HIS A 164 -5.52 5.18 -3.42
N PRO A 165 -6.82 5.51 -3.25
CA PRO A 165 -7.68 4.81 -2.28
C PRO A 165 -7.68 3.29 -2.45
N TYR A 166 -7.63 2.81 -3.70
CA TYR A 166 -7.49 1.38 -4.03
C TYR A 166 -6.18 0.78 -3.48
N THR A 167 -5.04 1.40 -3.76
CA THR A 167 -3.73 0.92 -3.29
C THR A 167 -3.63 0.96 -1.77
N ALA A 168 -4.11 2.05 -1.15
CA ALA A 168 -4.14 2.19 0.29
C ALA A 168 -5.04 1.14 0.97
N SER A 169 -6.21 0.84 0.42
CA SER A 169 -7.10 -0.19 0.97
C SER A 169 -6.50 -1.60 0.85
N HIS A 170 -5.88 -1.92 -0.29
CA HIS A 170 -5.21 -3.22 -0.45
C HIS A 170 -4.01 -3.35 0.48
N ARG A 171 -3.20 -2.29 0.65
CA ARG A 171 -2.10 -2.29 1.62
C ARG A 171 -2.62 -2.56 3.03
N LEU A 172 -3.66 -1.86 3.46
CA LEU A 172 -4.26 -2.09 4.78
C LEU A 172 -4.71 -3.54 4.97
N ILE A 173 -5.44 -4.11 3.99
CA ILE A 173 -5.89 -5.51 4.04
C ILE A 173 -4.70 -6.47 4.15
N ASN A 174 -3.66 -6.26 3.35
CA ASN A 174 -2.49 -7.13 3.34
C ASN A 174 -1.66 -7.03 4.62
N LEU A 175 -1.49 -5.83 5.19
CA LEU A 175 -0.76 -5.67 6.45
C LEU A 175 -1.51 -6.34 7.60
N LEU A 176 -2.83 -6.12 7.72
CA LEU A 176 -3.63 -6.74 8.78
C LEU A 176 -3.73 -8.27 8.64
N ALA A 177 -3.93 -8.77 7.42
CA ALA A 177 -3.90 -10.20 7.14
C ALA A 177 -2.52 -10.80 7.46
N GLY A 178 -1.45 -10.11 7.08
CA GLY A 178 -0.07 -10.53 7.37
C GLY A 178 0.20 -10.67 8.87
N LEU A 179 -0.21 -9.69 9.67
CA LEU A 179 -0.08 -9.76 11.14
C LEU A 179 -0.86 -10.94 11.73
N ALA A 180 -2.10 -11.16 11.29
CA ALA A 180 -2.90 -12.31 11.73
C ALA A 180 -2.26 -13.66 11.35
N LEU A 181 -1.69 -13.76 10.14
CA LEU A 181 -0.98 -14.95 9.66
C LEU A 181 0.30 -15.22 10.45
N TYR A 182 1.05 -14.16 10.79
CA TYR A 182 2.26 -14.27 11.58
C TYR A 182 1.97 -14.84 12.97
N GLY A 183 0.96 -14.28 13.66
CA GLY A 183 0.52 -14.80 14.96
C GLY A 183 0.02 -16.24 14.87
N LYS A 184 -0.77 -16.57 13.83
CA LYS A 184 -1.26 -17.93 13.57
C LYS A 184 -0.12 -18.94 13.33
N ALA A 185 0.95 -18.52 12.66
CA ALA A 185 2.13 -19.34 12.40
C ALA A 185 3.01 -19.54 13.65
N GLY A 186 2.67 -18.91 14.79
CA GLY A 186 3.49 -18.95 16.00
C GLY A 186 4.75 -18.08 15.92
N GLY A 187 4.72 -17.04 15.06
CA GLY A 187 5.81 -16.08 14.96
C GLY A 187 6.04 -15.36 16.31
N PRO A 188 7.31 -15.09 16.70
CA PRO A 188 7.60 -14.39 17.94
C PRO A 188 7.05 -12.97 17.93
N ALA A 189 6.37 -12.57 19.01
CA ALA A 189 5.85 -11.22 19.19
C ALA A 189 6.98 -10.18 19.13
N ASP A 190 6.70 -9.05 18.49
CA ASP A 190 7.59 -7.89 18.38
C ASP A 190 6.71 -6.64 18.34
N GLU A 191 6.38 -6.12 19.53
CA GLU A 191 5.44 -5.00 19.69
C GLU A 191 5.89 -3.76 18.92
N ASP A 192 7.19 -3.48 18.87
CA ASP A 192 7.73 -2.34 18.14
C ASP A 192 7.51 -2.48 16.62
N ALA A 193 7.74 -3.67 16.06
CA ALA A 193 7.51 -3.94 14.65
C ALA A 193 6.02 -3.98 14.29
N GLU A 194 5.16 -4.49 15.18
CA GLU A 194 3.70 -4.43 15.02
C GLU A 194 3.20 -2.98 15.01
N ASP A 195 3.69 -2.16 15.94
CA ASP A 195 3.37 -0.73 16.01
C ASP A 195 3.82 0.02 14.75
N ASP A 196 5.02 -0.26 14.25
CA ASP A 196 5.55 0.35 13.02
C ASP A 196 4.72 -0.03 11.78
N ILE A 197 4.11 -1.23 11.75
CA ILE A 197 3.22 -1.65 10.67
C ILE A 197 1.83 -1.01 10.78
N LEU A 198 1.36 -0.76 12.00
CA LEU A 198 0.00 -0.25 12.27
C LEU A 198 -0.11 1.29 12.22
N ARG A 199 1.01 2.02 12.19
CA ARG A 199 1.06 3.49 12.13
C ARG A 199 0.98 4.07 10.71
#